data_AF-A0A016QTA2-F1
#
_entry.id   AF-A0A016QTA2-F1
#
_cell.length_a   1.000
_cell.length_b   1.000
_cell.length_c   1.000
_cell.angle_alpha   90.00
_cell.angle_beta   90.00
_cell.angle_gamma   90.00
#
_symmetry.space_group_name_H-M   'P 1'
#
loop_
_entity.id
_entity.type
_entity.pdbx_description
1 polymer ?
#
loop_
_entity_poly.entity_id
_entity_poly.type
_entity_poly.pdbx_seq_one_letter_code
_entity_poly.pdbx_strand_id
1 'polypeptide(L)' 'MADPDRELNFAREILGSRSYRDVPDEAVLEGAERLLEGWLSGELRMERPKLYDHYALLLLALTRQVRTLEARVAALEARE' A
#
# COMPACT_ATOMS: atom_id res chain seq x y z
N MET A 1 -24.45 0.73 7.44
CA MET A 1 -23.45 1.06 8.49
C MET A 1 -22.47 -0.09 8.54
N ALA A 2 -21.17 0.17 8.44
CA ALA A 2 -20.16 -0.87 8.61
C ALA A 2 -20.19 -1.36 10.07
N ASP A 3 -20.05 -2.67 10.25
CA ASP A 3 -19.97 -3.31 11.56
C ASP A 3 -18.69 -2.85 12.29
N PRO A 4 -18.79 -2.18 13.46
CA PRO A 4 -17.63 -1.67 14.20
C PRO A 4 -16.68 -2.76 14.70
N ASP A 5 -17.09 -4.03 14.67
CA ASP A 5 -16.25 -5.17 15.03
C ASP A 5 -15.65 -5.90 13.82
N ARG A 6 -15.88 -5.41 12.59
CA ARG A 6 -15.31 -6.03 11.39
C ARG A 6 -13.81 -5.79 11.31
N GLU A 7 -13.04 -6.87 11.40
CA GLU A 7 -11.62 -6.88 11.09
C GLU A 7 -11.38 -6.88 9.56
N LEU A 8 -10.41 -6.09 9.12
CA LEU A 8 -10.06 -5.94 7.72
C LEU A 8 -8.73 -6.62 7.39
N ASN A 9 -8.68 -7.22 6.21
CA ASN A 9 -7.43 -7.69 5.62
C ASN A 9 -6.90 -6.62 4.68
N PHE A 10 -5.93 -5.82 5.13
CA PHE A 10 -5.49 -4.64 4.38
C PHE A 10 -4.92 -4.96 3.00
N ALA A 11 -4.20 -6.08 2.87
CA ALA A 11 -3.73 -6.54 1.56
C ALA A 11 -4.91 -6.85 0.63
N ARG A 12 -5.94 -7.53 1.12
CA ARG A 12 -7.16 -7.82 0.36
C ARG A 12 -7.96 -6.56 0.03
N GLU A 13 -8.04 -5.59 0.93
CA GLU A 13 -8.72 -4.32 0.68
C GLU A 13 -8.04 -3.53 -0.45
N ILE A 14 -6.71 -3.61 -0.56
CA ILE A 14 -5.95 -2.97 -1.66
C ILE A 14 -6.09 -3.76 -2.97
N LEU A 15 -5.89 -5.07 -2.92
CA LEU A 15 -5.85 -5.92 -4.12
C LEU A 15 -7.24 -6.19 -4.71
N GLY A 16 -8.26 -6.30 -3.85
CA GLY A 16 -9.56 -6.83 -4.21
C GLY A 16 -9.45 -8.29 -4.68
N SER A 17 -9.82 -8.55 -5.94
CA SER A 17 -9.68 -9.85 -6.60
C SER A 17 -8.46 -9.96 -7.53
N ARG A 18 -7.64 -8.91 -7.61
CA ARG A 18 -6.52 -8.82 -8.55
C ARG A 18 -5.24 -9.41 -7.98
N SER A 19 -4.31 -9.81 -8.85
CA SER A 19 -2.95 -10.13 -8.43
C SER A 19 -2.21 -8.86 -8.03
N TYR A 20 -1.25 -8.96 -7.10
CA TYR A 20 -0.36 -7.85 -6.73
C TYR A 20 0.44 -7.28 -7.91
N ARG A 21 0.54 -8.03 -9.02
CA ARG A 21 1.19 -7.59 -10.25
C ARG A 21 0.33 -6.66 -11.10
N ASP A 22 -0.98 -6.71 -10.91
CA ASP A 22 -1.97 -5.99 -11.73
C ASP A 22 -2.46 -4.70 -11.05
N VAL A 23 -1.96 -4.41 -9.83
CA VAL A 23 -2.29 -3.20 -9.09
C VAL A 23 -1.13 -2.21 -9.23
N PRO A 24 -1.36 -0.99 -9.74
CA PRO A 24 -0.34 0.05 -9.82
C PRO A 24 0.24 0.37 -8.44
N ASP A 25 1.55 0.65 -8.38
CA ASP A 25 2.23 0.95 -7.12
C ASP A 25 1.58 2.18 -6.42
N GLU A 26 1.17 3.21 -7.17
CA GLU A 26 0.45 4.39 -6.65
C GLU A 26 -0.84 4.01 -5.90
N ALA A 27 -1.67 3.14 -6.50
CA ALA A 27 -2.89 2.67 -5.85
C ALA A 27 -2.62 1.82 -4.60
N VAL A 28 -1.50 1.08 -4.59
CA VAL A 28 -1.05 0.36 -3.38
C VAL A 28 -0.67 1.35 -2.29
N LEU A 29 0.10 2.39 -2.62
CA LEU A 29 0.56 3.41 -1.67
C LEU A 29 -0.62 4.18 -1.07
N GLU A 30 -1.52 4.71 -1.90
CA GLU A 30 -2.72 5.45 -1.45
C GLU A 30 -3.63 4.56 -0.59
N GLY A 31 -3.85 3.32 -1.02
CA GLY A 31 -4.67 2.37 -0.27
C GLY A 31 -4.05 2.02 1.08
N ALA A 32 -2.73 1.84 1.12
CA ALA A 32 -2.00 1.56 2.35
C ALA A 32 -2.04 2.75 3.32
N GLU A 33 -1.82 3.96 2.82
CA GLU A 33 -1.88 5.19 3.62
C GLU A 33 -3.25 5.32 4.30
N ARG A 34 -4.34 5.29 3.54
CA ARG A 34 -5.71 5.37 4.08
C ARG A 34 -6.00 4.30 5.15
N LEU A 35 -5.59 3.06 4.91
CA LEU A 35 -5.85 1.95 5.83
C LEU A 35 -5.01 2.05 7.11
N LEU A 36 -3.75 2.45 6.98
CA LEU A 36 -2.86 2.66 8.12
C LEU A 36 -3.29 3.87 8.95
N GLU A 37 -3.71 4.97 8.32
CA GLU A 37 -4.28 6.13 9.02
C GLU A 37 -5.52 5.73 9.83
N GLY A 38 -6.47 5.02 9.21
CA GLY A 38 -7.67 4.53 9.90
C GLY A 38 -7.35 3.53 11.02
N TRP A 39 -6.29 2.72 10.88
CA TRP A 39 -5.85 1.82 11.94
C TRP A 39 -5.18 2.57 13.10
N LEU A 40 -4.32 3.52 12.78
CA LEU A 40 -3.60 4.34 13.78
C LEU A 40 -4.55 5.25 14.56
N SER A 41 -5.63 5.73 13.93
CA SER A 41 -6.69 6.49 14.60
C SER A 41 -7.63 5.62 15.44
N GLY A 42 -7.58 4.29 15.29
CA GLY A 42 -8.47 3.33 15.96
C GLY A 42 -9.84 3.17 15.29
N GLU A 43 -10.07 3.80 14.13
CA GLU A 43 -11.31 3.67 13.34
C GLU A 43 -11.42 2.33 12.62
N LEU A 44 -10.28 1.75 12.24
CA LEU A 44 -10.21 0.46 11.57
C LEU A 44 -9.55 -0.58 12.46
N ARG A 45 -10.10 -1.80 12.41
CA ARG A 45 -9.48 -2.98 12.98
C ARG A 45 -8.91 -3.85 11.87
N MET A 46 -7.75 -4.40 12.11
CA MET A 46 -7.06 -5.26 11.16
C MET A 46 -7.03 -6.70 11.66
N GLU A 47 -7.27 -7.63 10.73
CA GLU A 47 -7.22 -9.07 10.97
C GLU A 47 -5.78 -9.49 11.34
N ARG A 48 -5.58 -10.01 12.55
CA ARG A 48 -4.30 -10.65 12.90
C ARG A 48 -4.26 -12.07 12.30
N PRO A 49 -3.14 -12.55 11.69
CA PRO A 49 -1.79 -11.98 11.61
C PRO A 49 -1.47 -11.28 10.26
N LYS A 50 -2.47 -10.79 9.54
CA LYS A 50 -2.35 -10.37 8.12
C LYS A 50 -1.55 -9.09 7.87
N LEU A 51 -1.00 -8.50 8.94
CA LEU A 51 -0.18 -7.31 8.86
C LEU A 51 1.09 -7.52 8.01
N TYR A 52 1.69 -8.72 8.07
CA TYR A 52 2.90 -9.01 7.30
C TYR A 52 2.66 -9.01 5.79
N ASP A 53 1.52 -9.54 5.34
CA ASP A 53 1.14 -9.55 3.92
C ASP A 53 0.97 -8.11 3.41
N HIS A 54 0.36 -7.25 4.23
CA HIS A 54 0.21 -5.84 3.93
C HIS A 54 1.56 -5.10 3.84
N TYR A 55 2.47 -5.31 4.81
CA TYR A 55 3.79 -4.67 4.77
C TYR A 55 4.64 -5.17 3.60
N ALA A 56 4.57 -6.45 3.24
CA ALA A 56 5.27 -6.97 2.06
C ALA A 56 4.80 -6.26 0.78
N LEU A 57 3.48 -6.06 0.64
CA LEU A 57 2.89 -5.35 -0.48
C LEU A 57 3.32 -3.86 -0.52
N LEU A 58 3.26 -3.18 0.62
CA LEU A 58 3.68 -1.78 0.76
C LEU A 58 5.18 -1.59 0.47
N LEU A 59 6.04 -2.42 1.05
CA LEU A 59 7.49 -2.35 0.85
C LEU A 59 7.88 -2.57 -0.62
N LEU A 60 7.20 -3.49 -1.31
CA LEU A 60 7.44 -3.73 -2.72
C LEU A 60 7.08 -2.51 -3.57
N ALA A 61 5.91 -1.89 -3.33
CA ALA A 61 5.49 -0.68 -4.03
C ALA A 61 6.46 0.49 -3.78
N LEU A 62 6.87 0.70 -2.52
CA LEU A 62 7.88 1.72 -2.17
C LEU A 62 9.20 1.51 -2.90
N THR A 63 9.70 0.26 -2.95
CA THR A 63 10.97 -0.05 -3.63
C THR A 63 10.92 0.29 -5.12
N ARG A 64 9.78 0.03 -5.79
CA ARG A 64 9.58 0.36 -7.21
C ARG A 64 9.41 1.85 -7.44
N GLN A 65 8.67 2.53 -6.56
CA GLN A 65 8.51 3.99 -6.59
C GLN A 65 9.87 4.68 -6.46
N VAL A 66 10.70 4.25 -5.52
CA VAL A 66 12.06 4.78 -5.32
C VAL A 66 12.90 4.61 -6.58
N ARG A 67 12.98 3.40 -7.14
CA ARG A 67 13.73 3.15 -8.40
C ARG A 67 13.24 4.01 -9.56
N THR A 68 11.94 4.24 -9.65
CA THR A 68 11.34 5.09 -10.69
C THR A 68 11.75 6.55 -10.50
N LEU A 69 11.74 7.04 -9.25
CA LEU A 69 12.17 8.39 -8.92
C LEU A 69 13.68 8.57 -9.16
N GLU A 70 14.50 7.63 -8.74
CA GLU A 70 15.95 7.62 -9.01
C GLU A 70 16.25 7.71 -10.50
N ALA A 71 15.55 6.92 -11.34
CA ALA A 71 15.71 6.97 -12.78
C ALA A 71 15.30 8.34 -13.38
N ARG A 72 14.24 8.96 -12.85
CA ARG A 72 13.79 10.29 -13.28
C ARG A 72 14.78 11.38 -12.87
N VAL A 73 15.30 11.31 -11.66
CA VAL A 73 16.32 12.23 -11.14
C VAL A 73 17.59 12.13 -11.98
N ALA A 74 18.11 10.92 -12.21
CA ALA A 74 19.29 10.72 -13.06
C ALA A 74 19.10 11.26 -14.48
N ALA A 75 17.91 11.12 -15.06
CA ALA A 75 17.58 11.65 -16.38
C ALA A 75 17.47 13.19 -16.42
N LEU A 76 17.16 13.84 -15.29
CA LEU A 76 17.15 15.29 -15.15
C LEU A 76 18.57 15.81 -14.95
N GLU A 77 19.33 15.19 -14.05
CA GLU A 77 20.74 15.53 -13.77
C GLU A 77 21.63 15.39 -15.01
N ALA A 78 21.36 14.44 -15.91
CA ALA A 78 22.09 14.29 -17.17
C ALA A 78 21.82 15.38 -18.22
N ARG A 79 20.85 16.28 -17.98
CA ARG A 79 20.51 17.40 -18.88
C ARG A 79 21.14 18.72 -18.42
N GLU A 80 21.66 18.77 -17.19
CA GLU A 80 22.39 19.90 -16.61
C GLU A 80 23.89 19.78 -16.89
#